data_AF-A0A371CIR4-F1
#
_entry.id   AF-A0A371CIR4-F1
#
_cell.length_a   1.000
_cell.length_b   1.000
_cell.length_c   1.000
_cell.angle_alpha   90.00
_cell.angle_beta   90.00
_cell.angle_gamma   90.00
#
_symmetry.space_group_name_H-M   'P 1'
#
loop_
_entity.id
_entity.type
_entity.pdbx_description
1 polymer ?
#
loop_
_entity_poly.entity_id
_entity_poly.type
_entity_poly.pdbx_seq_one_letter_code
_entity_poly.pdbx_strand_id
1 'polypeptide(L)' 'LEVDAKFLQQMIREPDLPNAPMTRWVAYLGLFDFTLVHIPAEKGRAQDALSRR' A
#
# COMPACT_ATOMS: atom_id res chain seq x y z
N LEU A 1 7.15 -4.61 0.64
CA LEU A 1 6.41 -3.37 1.00
C LEU A 1 5.61 -3.66 2.26
N GLU A 2 5.93 -3.01 3.38
CA GLU A 2 5.24 -3.21 4.66
C GLU A 2 4.24 -2.06 4.87
N VAL A 3 2.96 -2.39 5.00
CA VAL A 3 1.90 -1.39 5.09
C VAL A 3 0.84 -1.84 6.09
N ASP A 4 0.46 -0.92 6.98
CA ASP A 4 -0.61 -1.15 7.96
C ASP A 4 -2.03 -0.91 7.37
N ALA A 5 -2.12 -0.24 6.21
CA ALA A 5 -3.39 -0.03 5.52
C ALA A 5 -3.83 -1.27 4.74
N LYS A 6 -4.75 -2.05 5.33
CA LYS A 6 -5.39 -3.22 4.68
C LYS A 6 -6.03 -2.90 3.32
N PHE A 7 -6.46 -1.66 3.12
CA PHE A 7 -7.06 -1.20 1.87
C PHE A 7 -6.09 -1.32 0.67
N LEU A 8 -4.80 -1.04 0.86
CA LEU A 8 -3.81 -1.15 -0.22
C LEU A 8 -3.60 -2.61 -0.67
N GLN A 9 -3.68 -3.55 0.26
CA GLN A 9 -3.61 -4.98 -0.07
C GLN A 9 -4.81 -5.42 -0.90
N GLN A 10 -6.00 -4.93 -0.58
CA GLN A 10 -7.20 -5.21 -1.37
C GLN A 10 -7.11 -4.59 -2.76
N MET A 11 -6.66 -3.33 -2.87
CA MET A 11 -6.51 -2.63 -4.15
C MET A 11 -5.53 -3.29 -5.12
N ILE A 12 -4.42 -3.85 -4.62
CA ILE A 12 -3.44 -4.53 -5.46
C ILE A 12 -3.95 -5.91 -5.90
N ARG A 13 -4.69 -6.60 -5.03
CA ARG A 13 -5.18 -7.96 -5.28
C ARG A 13 -6.40 -7.99 -6.20
N GLU A 14 -7.30 -7.02 -6.05
CA GLU A 14 -8.55 -6.93 -6.80
C GLU A 14 -8.79 -5.45 -7.16
N PRO A 15 -8.18 -4.97 -8.26
CA PRO A 15 -8.23 -3.58 -8.65
C PRO A 15 -9.59 -3.22 -9.29
N ASP A 16 -10.63 -3.09 -8.47
CA ASP A 16 -11.87 -2.41 -8.84
C ASP A 16 -11.75 -0.93 -8.44
N LEU A 17 -11.07 -0.16 -9.28
CA LEU A 17 -10.65 1.21 -8.97
C LEU A 17 -11.41 2.23 -9.81
N PRO A 18 -12.25 3.10 -9.21
CA PRO A 18 -13.10 4.03 -9.94
C PRO A 18 -12.36 5.27 -10.47
N ASN A 19 -11.08 5.49 -10.13
CA ASN A 19 -10.35 6.69 -10.51
C ASN A 19 -9.00 6.40 -11.22
N ALA A 20 -8.69 7.23 -12.22
CA ALA A 20 -7.51 7.08 -13.07
C ALA A 20 -6.16 7.22 -12.33
N PRO A 21 -5.99 8.11 -11.33
CA PRO A 21 -4.76 8.16 -10.52
C PRO A 21 -4.43 6.84 -9.80
N MET A 22 -5.43 6.16 -9.24
CA MET A 22 -5.25 4.90 -8.51
C MET A 22 -4.82 3.77 -9.45
N THR A 23 -5.45 3.66 -10.62
CA THR A 23 -5.05 2.68 -11.65
C THR A 23 -3.61 2.88 -12.10
N ARG A 24 -3.17 4.14 -12.28
CA ARG A 24 -1.78 4.46 -12.65
C ARG A 24 -0.79 4.05 -11.57
N TRP A 25 -1.12 4.25 -10.29
CA TRP A 25 -0.26 3.87 -9.17
C TRP A 25 -0.15 2.35 -9.02
N VAL A 26 -1.24 1.60 -9.18
CA VAL A 26 -1.20 0.12 -9.14
C VAL A 26 -0.39 -0.43 -10.31
N ALA A 27 -0.57 0.12 -11.52
CA ALA A 27 0.23 -0.27 -12.69
C ALA A 27 1.74 0.00 -12.47
N TYR A 28 2.08 1.11 -11.84
CA TYR A 28 3.47 1.44 -11.50
C TYR A 28 4.06 0.49 -10.46
N LEU A 29 3.29 0.11 -9.43
CA LEU A 29 3.73 -0.88 -8.45
C LEU A 29 3.98 -2.25 -9.10
N GLY A 30 3.22 -2.62 -10.12
CA GLY A 30 3.44 -3.85 -10.89
C GLY A 30 4.79 -3.94 -11.62
N LEU A 31 5.58 -2.86 -11.68
CA LEU A 31 6.92 -2.85 -12.28
C LEU A 31 8.01 -3.38 -11.34
N PHE A 32 7.67 -3.69 -10.10
CA PHE A 32 8.63 -4.09 -9.06
C PHE A 32 8.28 -5.47 -8.50
N ASP A 33 9.30 -6.29 -8.26
CA ASP A 33 9.17 -7.54 -7.53
C ASP A 33 9.20 -7.26 -6.02
N PHE A 34 8.03 -7.28 -5.38
CA PHE A 34 7.95 -7.17 -3.93
C PHE A 34 6.84 -8.04 -3.35
N THR A 35 7.04 -8.48 -2.10
CA THR A 35 5.99 -9.05 -1.28
C THR A 35 5.31 -7.96 -0.46
N LEU A 36 3.98 -7.96 -0.50
CA LEU A 36 3.16 -7.09 0.32
C LEU A 36 2.84 -7.80 1.63
N VAL A 37 3.29 -7.24 2.75
CA VAL A 37 3.08 -7.81 4.08
C VAL A 37 2.31 -6.80 4.92
N HIS A 38 1.13 -7.20 5.39
CA HIS A 38 0.40 -6.42 6.37
C HIS A 38 1.04 -6.62 7.74
N ILE A 39 1.46 -5.52 8.37
CA ILE A 39 1.98 -5.50 9.73
C ILE A 39 1.02 -4.71 10.63
N PRO A 40 0.85 -5.09 11.91
CA PRO A 40 0.10 -4.28 12.86
C PRO A 40 0.70 -2.88 13.03
N ALA A 41 -0.15 -1.86 13.13
CA ALA A 41 0.18 -0.45 13.38
C ALA A 41 1.31 -0.23 14.39
N GLU A 42 1.34 -1.03 15.45
CA GLU A 42 2.34 -0.96 16.52
C GLU A 42 3.77 -1.19 16.03
N LYS A 43 3.95 -2.05 15.03
CA LYS A 43 5.24 -2.32 14.36
C LYS A 43 5.59 -1.25 13.33
N GLY A 44 4.60 -0.48 12.87
CA GLY A 44 4.74 0.65 11.94
C GLY A 44 4.91 2.02 12.61
N ARG A 45 4.97 2.09 13.96
CA ARG A 45 4.94 3.36 14.71
C ARG A 45 6.05 4.34 14.31
N ALA A 46 7.24 3.85 13.97
CA ALA A 46 8.35 4.71 13.56
C ALA A 46 8.08 5.37 12.20
N GLN A 47 7.59 4.60 11.21
CA GLN A 47 7.21 5.13 9.90
C GLN A 47 5.99 6.05 10.01
N ASP A 48 5.01 5.69 10.83
CA ASP A 48 3.80 6.47 11.08
C ASP A 48 4.11 7.78 11.82
N ALA A 49 5.10 7.80 12.73
CA ALA A 49 5.60 9.03 13.34
C ALA A 49 6.30 9.96 12.33
N LEU A 50 7.03 9.42 11.36
CA LEU A 50 7.66 10.21 10.29
C LEU A 50 6.63 10.81 9.32
N SER A 51 5.53 10.11 9.03
CA SER A 51 4.45 10.60 8.15
C SER A 51 3.62 11.73 8.77
N ARG A 52 3.73 11.95 10.08
CA ARG A 52 2.95 12.92 10.85
C ARG A 52 3.65 14.28 11.06
N ARG A 53 4.83 14.46 10.45
CA ARG A 53 5.55 15.74 10.38
C ARG A 53 5.23 16.47 9.08
#